data_AF-A0A1I7MVR8-F1
#
_entry.id   AF-A0A1I7MVR8-F1
#
_cell.length_a   1.000
_cell.length_b   1.000
_cell.length_c   1.000
_cell.angle_alpha   90.00
_cell.angle_beta   90.00
_cell.angle_gamma   90.00
#
_symmetry.space_group_name_H-M   'P 1'
#
loop_
_entity.id
_entity.type
_entity.pdbx_description
1 polymer ?
#
loop_
_entity_poly.entity_id
_entity_poly.type
_entity_poly.pdbx_seq_one_letter_code
_entity_poly.pdbx_strand_id
1 'polypeptide(L)'
;MLKLIPPLLGPELLATLRAMGHGDEIVIADANFPAEFLGPNVHRADGIAATDMLDAVLTLMPLDDFVDEAAIAMQVVGDAAARPPIFDTFEEIIRRHEPDMGLSAIERFAFYDRASKAAAVIQSGEARLYGNVILKKGVIRPKA
;
A
#
# COMPACT_ATOMS: atom_id res chain seq x y z
N MET A 1 -7.48 20.29 4.12
CA MET A 1 -8.14 19.38 5.09
C MET A 1 -9.63 19.37 4.83
N LEU A 2 -10.29 18.22 5.00
CA LEU A 2 -11.72 18.02 4.82
C LEU A 2 -12.27 17.27 6.04
N LYS A 3 -13.58 17.37 6.30
CA LYS A 3 -14.22 16.56 7.35
C LYS A 3 -14.19 15.08 6.95
N LEU A 4 -13.94 14.19 7.90
CA LEU A 4 -13.96 12.73 7.75
C LEU A 4 -12.89 12.12 6.82
N ILE A 5 -11.99 12.93 6.25
CA ILE A 5 -10.88 12.44 5.42
C ILE A 5 -9.59 12.62 6.22
N PRO A 6 -8.75 11.57 6.38
CA PRO A 6 -7.47 11.70 7.06
C PRO A 6 -6.63 12.84 6.47
N PRO A 7 -6.06 13.75 7.29
CA PRO A 7 -5.30 14.88 6.79
C PRO A 7 -3.99 14.49 6.11
N LEU A 8 -3.52 13.25 6.30
CA LEU A 8 -2.36 12.67 5.62
C LEU A 8 -2.59 12.48 4.12
N LEU A 9 -3.86 12.36 3.69
CA LEU A 9 -4.21 12.21 2.29
C LEU A 9 -4.24 13.58 1.62
N GLY A 10 -3.09 13.99 1.08
CA GLY A 10 -2.94 15.23 0.31
C GLY A 10 -3.83 15.26 -0.94
N PRO A 11 -4.03 16.45 -1.54
CA PRO A 11 -4.97 16.60 -2.66
C PRO A 11 -4.62 15.74 -3.88
N GLU A 12 -3.33 15.63 -4.23
CA GLU A 12 -2.87 14.81 -5.36
C GLU A 12 -3.06 13.33 -5.08
N LEU A 13 -2.78 12.87 -3.85
CA LEU A 13 -2.99 11.48 -3.47
C LEU A 13 -4.48 11.11 -3.47
N LEU A 14 -5.34 11.99 -2.96
CA LEU A 14 -6.79 11.79 -3.03
C LEU A 14 -7.29 11.72 -4.47
N ALA A 15 -6.77 12.57 -5.36
CA ALA A 15 -7.11 12.52 -6.78
C ALA A 15 -6.72 11.17 -7.40
N THR A 16 -5.50 10.68 -7.13
CA THR A 16 -5.02 9.37 -7.58
C THR A 16 -5.90 8.24 -7.06
N LEU A 17 -6.14 8.17 -5.74
CA LEU A 17 -7.00 7.14 -5.13
C LEU A 17 -8.41 7.14 -5.72
N ARG A 18 -8.95 8.34 -6.02
CA ARG A 18 -10.29 8.48 -6.61
C ARG A 18 -10.35 8.05 -8.07
N ALA A 19 -9.26 8.26 -8.82
CA ALA A 19 -9.12 7.91 -10.22
C ALA A 19 -8.87 6.41 -10.46
N MET A 20 -8.21 5.73 -9.51
CA MET A 20 -7.99 4.28 -9.58
C MET A 20 -9.32 3.51 -9.76
N GLY A 21 -9.31 2.50 -10.62
CA GLY A 21 -10.39 1.53 -10.82
C GLY A 21 -10.22 0.27 -9.96
N HIS A 22 -11.17 -0.66 -10.10
CA HIS A 22 -11.03 -2.01 -9.53
C HIS A 22 -9.85 -2.72 -10.19
N GLY A 23 -8.99 -3.33 -9.37
CA GLY A 23 -7.81 -4.06 -9.80
C GLY A 23 -6.56 -3.20 -9.95
N ASP A 24 -6.67 -1.86 -9.93
CA ASP A 24 -5.50 -0.99 -9.91
C ASP A 24 -4.74 -1.15 -8.60
N GLU A 25 -3.42 -0.99 -8.65
CA GLU A 25 -2.53 -1.17 -7.51
C GLU A 25 -1.85 0.14 -7.13
N ILE A 26 -1.63 0.36 -5.84
CA ILE A 26 -0.83 1.47 -5.31
C ILE A 26 0.19 0.93 -4.32
N VAL A 27 1.42 1.44 -4.38
CA VAL A 27 2.48 1.02 -3.48
C VAL A 27 2.62 2.05 -2.37
N ILE A 28 2.69 1.62 -1.12
CA ILE A 28 3.22 2.42 -0.02
C ILE A 28 4.62 1.91 0.25
N ALA A 29 5.61 2.77 0.06
CA ALA A 29 7.00 2.40 0.02
C ALA A 29 7.80 2.98 1.19
N ASP A 30 8.77 2.22 1.70
CA ASP A 30 9.71 2.67 2.72
C ASP A 30 10.76 3.64 2.16
N ALA A 31 11.48 4.33 3.04
CA ALA A 31 12.41 5.40 2.69
C ALA A 31 13.59 4.96 1.78
N ASN A 32 13.86 3.65 1.67
CA ASN A 32 14.94 3.10 0.83
C ASN A 32 14.45 2.59 -0.52
N PHE A 33 13.13 2.55 -0.76
CA PHE A 33 12.56 2.04 -1.99
C PHE A 33 12.87 2.98 -3.18
N PRO A 34 13.19 2.44 -4.38
CA PRO A 34 13.59 3.24 -5.52
C PRO A 34 12.39 3.82 -6.30
N ALA A 35 11.43 4.46 -5.61
CA ALA A 35 10.15 4.90 -6.21
C ALA A 35 10.31 5.78 -7.45
N GLU A 36 11.19 6.79 -7.39
CA GLU A 36 11.34 7.84 -8.42
C GLU A 36 11.68 7.30 -9.81
N PHE A 37 12.36 6.16 -9.88
CA PHE A 37 12.88 5.60 -11.13
C PHE A 37 12.21 4.28 -11.54
N LEU A 38 11.10 3.90 -10.89
CA LEU A 38 10.35 2.68 -11.21
C LEU A 38 9.31 2.86 -12.32
N GLY A 39 8.93 4.09 -12.66
CA GLY A 39 8.00 4.39 -13.75
C GLY A 39 6.69 5.08 -13.33
N PRO A 40 5.95 4.59 -12.32
CA PRO A 40 4.71 5.22 -11.88
C PRO A 40 4.91 6.62 -11.29
N ASN A 41 3.83 7.38 -11.21
CA ASN A 41 3.85 8.67 -10.51
C ASN A 41 4.16 8.47 -9.01
N VAL A 42 4.96 9.37 -8.44
CA VAL A 42 5.37 9.31 -7.04
C VAL A 42 4.69 10.40 -6.22
N HIS A 43 4.00 10.00 -5.16
CA HIS A 43 3.50 10.89 -4.12
C HIS A 43 4.49 10.89 -2.96
N ARG A 44 5.18 12.01 -2.75
CA ARG A 44 6.08 12.17 -1.59
C ARG A 44 5.28 12.32 -0.30
N ALA A 45 5.58 11.47 0.67
CA ALA A 45 5.04 11.46 2.03
C ALA A 45 6.19 11.39 3.05
N ASP A 46 7.21 12.20 2.80
CA ASP A 46 8.41 12.27 3.64
C ASP A 46 8.07 12.55 5.11
N GLY A 47 8.71 11.80 6.00
CA GLY A 47 8.49 11.91 7.45
C GLY A 47 7.19 11.27 7.96
N ILE A 48 6.37 10.69 7.08
CA ILE A 48 5.18 9.92 7.46
C ILE A 48 5.53 8.43 7.48
N ALA A 49 5.11 7.70 8.51
CA ALA A 49 5.31 6.25 8.59
C ALA A 49 4.44 5.51 7.57
N ALA A 50 4.94 4.40 7.02
CA ALA A 50 4.19 3.58 6.07
C ALA A 50 2.91 3.03 6.71
N THR A 51 2.95 2.72 8.00
CA THR A 51 1.79 2.24 8.77
C THR A 51 0.69 3.31 8.90
N ASP A 52 1.06 4.57 9.13
CA ASP A 52 0.09 5.67 9.24
C ASP A 52 -0.54 5.97 7.88
N MET A 53 0.26 5.90 6.81
CA MET A 53 -0.23 6.05 5.44
C MET A 53 -1.16 4.88 5.05
N LEU A 54 -0.80 3.64 5.42
CA LEU A 54 -1.63 2.46 5.17
C LEU A 54 -3.00 2.59 5.83
N ASP A 55 -3.03 2.93 7.13
CA ASP A 55 -4.27 3.13 7.86
C ASP A 55 -5.12 4.23 7.21
N ALA A 56 -4.50 5.35 6.84
CA ALA A 56 -5.18 6.46 6.17
C ALA A 56 -5.79 6.05 4.82
N VAL A 57 -5.02 5.36 3.96
CA VAL A 57 -5.49 4.90 2.63
C VAL A 57 -6.66 3.94 2.77
N LEU A 58 -6.59 2.98 3.70
CA LEU A 58 -7.65 1.98 3.90
C LEU A 58 -8.93 2.53 4.51
N THR A 59 -8.92 3.75 5.08
CA THR A 59 -10.18 4.42 5.46
C THR A 59 -11.08 4.77 4.26
N LEU A 60 -10.50 4.87 3.05
CA LEU A 60 -11.21 5.28 1.84
C LEU A 60 -11.21 4.23 0.73
N MET A 61 -10.15 3.43 0.63
CA MET A 61 -9.93 2.51 -0.49
C MET A 61 -10.19 1.06 -0.04
N PRO A 62 -11.21 0.38 -0.57
CA PRO A 62 -11.42 -1.02 -0.27
C PRO A 62 -10.35 -1.88 -0.93
N LEU A 63 -10.05 -3.04 -0.33
CA LEU A 63 -9.19 -4.06 -0.94
C LEU A 63 -9.99 -4.98 -1.87
N ASP A 64 -9.30 -5.55 -2.86
CA ASP A 64 -9.89 -6.41 -3.88
C ASP A 64 -10.27 -7.79 -3.33
N ASP A 65 -11.57 -8.05 -3.18
CA ASP A 65 -12.14 -9.31 -2.69
C ASP A 65 -12.31 -10.38 -3.78
N PHE A 66 -11.84 -10.13 -5.02
CA PHE A 66 -11.85 -11.09 -6.13
C PHE A 66 -10.52 -11.83 -6.29
N VAL A 67 -9.54 -11.55 -5.45
CA VAL A 67 -8.21 -12.18 -5.48
C VAL A 67 -7.86 -12.75 -4.11
N ASP A 68 -6.98 -13.76 -4.09
CA ASP A 68 -6.50 -14.35 -2.84
C ASP A 68 -5.60 -13.38 -2.04
N GLU A 69 -4.93 -12.45 -2.73
CA GLU A 69 -3.95 -11.55 -2.16
C GLU A 69 -4.13 -10.12 -2.66
N ALA A 70 -4.65 -9.24 -1.80
CA ALA A 70 -4.87 -7.82 -2.11
C ALA A 70 -3.91 -6.86 -1.38
N ALA A 71 -3.18 -7.34 -0.38
CA ALA A 71 -2.12 -6.61 0.31
C ALA A 71 -0.84 -7.46 0.34
N ILE A 72 0.22 -6.98 -0.30
CA ILE A 72 1.41 -7.78 -0.59
C ILE A 72 2.66 -7.01 -0.17
N ALA A 73 3.47 -7.60 0.72
CA ALA A 73 4.78 -7.09 1.12
C ALA A 73 5.92 -7.71 0.30
N MET A 74 7.13 -7.22 0.52
CA MET A 74 8.36 -7.76 -0.08
C MET A 74 9.04 -8.75 0.87
N GLN A 75 9.34 -9.96 0.39
CA GLN A 75 10.10 -10.96 1.15
C GLN A 75 11.53 -10.49 1.47
N VAL A 76 12.08 -11.00 2.58
CA VAL A 76 13.47 -10.74 2.96
C VAL A 76 14.41 -11.47 2.02
N VAL A 77 15.39 -10.74 1.47
CA VAL A 77 16.37 -11.32 0.54
C VAL A 77 17.20 -12.38 1.27
N GLY A 78 17.19 -13.60 0.74
CA GLY A 78 17.92 -14.73 1.32
C GLY A 78 17.16 -15.47 2.42
N ASP A 79 15.99 -15.00 2.84
CA ASP A 79 15.15 -15.67 3.83
C ASP A 79 13.65 -15.35 3.62
N ALA A 80 13.00 -16.10 2.73
CA ALA A 80 11.58 -15.90 2.41
C ALA A 80 10.63 -16.20 3.59
N ALA A 81 11.10 -16.90 4.63
CA ALA A 81 10.32 -17.21 5.82
C ALA A 81 10.46 -16.13 6.91
N ALA A 82 11.45 -15.24 6.80
CA ALA A 82 11.60 -14.15 7.74
C ALA A 82 10.40 -13.22 7.70
N ARG A 83 9.97 -12.80 8.89
CA ARG A 83 8.84 -11.91 9.09
C ARG A 83 9.29 -10.67 9.85
N PRO A 84 9.60 -9.56 9.16
CA PRO A 84 9.98 -8.30 9.79
C PRO A 84 8.88 -7.79 10.72
N PRO A 85 9.21 -7.12 11.85
CA PRO A 85 8.21 -6.64 12.81
C PRO A 85 7.13 -5.73 12.22
N ILE A 86 7.42 -5.02 11.13
CA ILE A 86 6.43 -4.15 10.46
C ILE A 86 5.30 -4.94 9.80
N PHE A 87 5.50 -6.22 9.48
CA PHE A 87 4.47 -7.05 8.84
C PHE A 87 3.29 -7.30 9.78
N ASP A 88 3.55 -7.49 11.07
CA ASP A 88 2.49 -7.66 12.05
C ASP A 88 1.66 -6.39 12.21
N THR A 89 2.31 -5.22 12.15
CA THR A 89 1.60 -3.93 12.17
C THR A 89 0.78 -3.71 10.89
N PHE A 90 1.33 -4.06 9.72
CA PHE A 90 0.56 -4.00 8.47
C PHE A 90 -0.65 -4.92 8.51
N GLU A 91 -0.47 -6.18 8.93
CA GLU A 91 -1.57 -7.14 9.00
C GLU A 91 -2.65 -6.72 10.00
N GLU A 92 -2.27 -6.16 11.16
CA GLU A 92 -3.24 -5.61 12.11
C GLU A 92 -4.08 -4.49 11.49
N ILE A 93 -3.43 -3.56 10.78
CA ILE A 93 -4.12 -2.43 10.11
C ILE A 93 -5.02 -2.95 8.99
N ILE A 94 -4.53 -3.88 8.16
CA ILE A 94 -5.32 -4.48 7.07
C ILE A 94 -6.59 -5.12 7.64
N ARG A 95 -6.45 -6.01 8.64
CA ARG A 95 -7.60 -6.70 9.25
C ARG A 95 -8.57 -5.76 9.97
N ARG A 96 -8.12 -4.59 10.41
CA ARG A 96 -9.01 -3.58 11.01
C ARG A 96 -10.00 -3.00 10.00
N HIS A 97 -9.55 -2.77 8.77
CA HIS A 97 -10.38 -2.19 7.71
C HIS A 97 -11.04 -3.27 6.84
N GLU A 98 -10.37 -4.39 6.65
CA GLU A 98 -10.75 -5.51 5.77
C GLU A 98 -10.57 -6.84 6.53
N PRO A 99 -11.52 -7.23 7.40
CA PRO A 99 -11.34 -8.32 8.38
C PRO A 99 -11.01 -9.70 7.79
N ASP A 100 -11.45 -9.96 6.56
CA ASP A 100 -11.23 -11.23 5.86
C ASP A 100 -9.92 -11.25 5.04
N MET A 101 -9.16 -10.15 5.04
CA MET A 101 -7.92 -10.01 4.29
C MET A 101 -6.69 -10.19 5.18
N GLY A 102 -5.57 -10.57 4.56
CA GLY A 102 -4.27 -10.73 5.21
C GLY A 102 -3.15 -10.05 4.44
N LEU A 103 -1.93 -10.21 4.94
CA LEU A 103 -0.71 -9.75 4.28
C LEU A 103 0.03 -10.94 3.68
N SER A 104 0.19 -10.96 2.36
CA SER A 104 1.09 -11.90 1.67
C SER A 104 2.46 -11.27 1.44
N ALA A 105 3.43 -12.05 0.96
CA ALA A 105 4.74 -11.52 0.59
C ALA A 105 5.31 -12.23 -0.64
N ILE A 106 5.90 -11.47 -1.55
CA ILE A 106 6.51 -11.96 -2.79
C ILE A 106 8.00 -11.63 -2.87
N GLU A 107 8.73 -12.34 -3.72
CA GLU A 107 10.15 -12.13 -3.97
C GLU A 107 10.44 -10.68 -4.42
N ARG A 108 11.61 -10.14 -4.08
CA ARG A 108 12.00 -8.74 -4.30
C ARG A 108 11.86 -8.26 -5.74
N PHE A 109 12.31 -9.02 -6.72
CA PHE A 109 12.20 -8.61 -8.12
C PHE A 109 10.78 -8.76 -8.65
N ALA A 110 10.02 -9.75 -8.17
CA ALA A 110 8.58 -9.83 -8.44
C ALA A 110 7.83 -8.61 -7.87
N PHE A 111 8.23 -8.14 -6.69
CA PHE A 111 7.70 -6.91 -6.10
C PHE A 111 8.03 -5.68 -6.97
N TYR A 112 9.27 -5.55 -7.46
CA TYR A 112 9.63 -4.44 -8.36
C TYR A 112 8.89 -4.47 -9.69
N ASP A 113 8.75 -5.65 -10.32
CA ASP A 113 7.98 -5.79 -11.56
C ASP A 113 6.51 -5.36 -11.35
N ARG A 114 5.90 -5.79 -10.24
CA ARG A 114 4.54 -5.40 -9.89
C ARG A 114 4.42 -3.91 -9.56
N ALA A 115 5.33 -3.37 -8.75
CA ALA A 115 5.38 -1.96 -8.40
C ALA A 115 5.55 -1.05 -9.63
N SER A 116 6.32 -1.46 -10.64
CA SER A 116 6.50 -0.69 -11.89
C SER A 116 5.22 -0.53 -12.72
N LYS A 117 4.22 -1.38 -12.48
CA LYS A 117 2.91 -1.40 -13.15
C LYS A 117 1.80 -0.79 -12.29
N ALA A 118 2.10 -0.38 -11.06
CA ALA A 118 1.15 0.25 -10.16
C ALA A 118 0.67 1.60 -10.73
N ALA A 119 -0.53 2.02 -10.34
CA ALA A 119 -1.07 3.33 -10.69
C ALA A 119 -0.21 4.48 -10.12
N ALA A 120 0.34 4.28 -8.91
CA ALA A 120 1.26 5.21 -8.27
C ALA A 120 2.08 4.53 -7.16
N VAL A 121 3.13 5.22 -6.71
CA VAL A 121 3.90 4.88 -5.51
C VAL A 121 3.82 6.04 -4.53
N ILE A 122 3.54 5.76 -3.27
CA ILE A 122 3.62 6.69 -2.15
C ILE A 122 4.96 6.45 -1.46
N GLN A 123 5.90 7.38 -1.63
CA GLN A 123 7.22 7.32 -1.02
C GLN A 123 7.14 7.88 0.40
N SER A 124 7.09 7.01 1.41
CA SER A 124 7.00 7.39 2.82
C SER A 124 8.37 7.66 3.45
N GLY A 125 8.37 8.10 4.70
CA GLY A 125 9.55 8.22 5.56
C GLY A 125 9.83 6.98 6.43
N GLU A 126 9.20 5.85 6.15
CA GLU A 126 9.39 4.62 6.94
C GLU A 126 10.85 4.15 6.93
N ALA A 127 11.45 4.06 8.12
CA ALA A 127 12.85 3.67 8.27
C ALA A 127 13.02 2.17 8.55
N ARG A 128 11.97 1.45 8.97
CA ARG A 128 12.02 0.00 9.16
C ARG A 128 12.18 -0.69 7.80
N LEU A 129 13.10 -1.65 7.73
CA LEU A 129 13.38 -2.38 6.50
C LEU A 129 12.18 -3.23 6.07
N TYR A 130 12.06 -3.42 4.76
CA TYR A 130 10.95 -4.15 4.13
C TYR A 130 9.59 -3.52 4.45
N GLY A 131 9.55 -2.21 4.66
CA GLY A 131 8.33 -1.46 4.96
C GLY A 131 7.51 -1.08 3.72
N ASN A 132 7.56 -1.92 2.69
CA ASN A 132 6.84 -1.72 1.44
C ASN A 132 5.62 -2.63 1.39
N VAL A 133 4.48 -2.09 0.97
CA VAL A 133 3.24 -2.84 0.74
C VAL A 133 2.55 -2.37 -0.54
N ILE A 134 2.13 -3.32 -1.36
CA ILE A 134 1.26 -3.09 -2.53
C ILE A 134 -0.16 -3.35 -2.08
N LEU A 135 -1.08 -2.44 -2.42
CA LEU A 135 -2.51 -2.56 -2.18
C LEU A 135 -3.25 -2.63 -3.51
N LYS A 136 -4.10 -3.63 -3.68
CA LYS A 136 -4.96 -3.78 -4.86
C LYS A 136 -6.37 -3.28 -4.52
N LYS A 137 -6.84 -2.30 -5.29
CA LYS A 137 -8.12 -1.65 -5.06
C LYS A 137 -9.30 -2.56 -5.44
N GLY A 138 -10.25 -2.70 -4.52
CA GLY A 138 -11.49 -3.45 -4.70
C GLY A 138 -12.64 -2.66 -5.30
N VAL A 139 -13.81 -3.30 -5.31
CA VAL A 139 -15.06 -2.72 -5.82
C VAL A 139 -15.76 -1.91 -4.74
N ILE A 140 -16.20 -0.70 -5.07
CA ILE A 140 -17.17 0.05 -4.24
C ILE A 140 -18.57 -0.38 -4.68
N ARG A 141 -19.27 -1.11 -3.81
CA ARG A 141 -20.60 -1.65 -4.10
C ARG A 141 -21.67 -0.54 -4.06
N PRO A 142 -22.65 -0.54 -4.97
CA PRO A 142 -23.78 0.38 -4.88
C PRO A 142 -24.45 0.25 -3.51
N LYS A 143 -24.89 1.37 -2.93
CA LYS A 143 -25.76 1.30 -1.76
C LYS A 143 -27.06 0.62 -2.18
N ALA A 144 -27.48 -0.37 -1.38
CA ALA A 144 -28.81 -0.95 -1.49
C ALA A 144 -29.89 0.12 -1.26
#